data_AF-A0A2E6ZNP0-F1
#
_entry.id   AF-A0A2E6ZNP0-F1
#
_cell.length_a   1.000
_cell.length_b   1.000
_cell.length_c   1.000
_cell.angle_alpha   90.00
_cell.angle_beta   90.00
_cell.angle_gamma   90.00
#
_symmetry.space_group_name_H-M   'P 1'
#
loop_
_entity.id
_entity.type
_entity.pdbx_description
1 polymer ?
#
loop_
_entity_poly.entity_id
_entity_poly.type
_entity_poly.pdbx_seq_one_letter_code
_entity_poly.pdbx_strand_id
1 'polypeptide(L)'
;MKVNLMLTTKYLFISLMAISLSSIFIKTVSGHIPFISNDTHNSAQNSLVVYDIAVSKVIYQKLTHDSPESWISFEANKGDILYFNLGIPLLEELKNFRPSIGIITPYSQTSSVDSLREFEVFPTLDITDPKTFYEPFTKTNSWTFTEHKFNIPTTGNYSLVTYSPKKQEGKVWVSIGKEERFGPSDWISVPATIPEIRKFHSSSIEPAIEEPESTNGSYDWVLLTGGITICCVLLFLLRRLFIRVFSLLKKS
;
A
#
# COMPACT_ATOMS: atom_id res chain seq x y z
N MET A 1 49.26 26.25 -5.88
CA MET A 1 48.55 25.31 -6.78
C MET A 1 47.28 25.99 -7.30
N LYS A 2 47.30 26.54 -8.52
CA LYS A 2 46.13 27.22 -9.12
C LYS A 2 45.11 26.17 -9.51
N VAL A 3 44.01 26.08 -8.77
CA VAL A 3 42.89 25.23 -9.14
C VAL A 3 42.21 25.91 -10.33
N ASN A 4 42.13 25.21 -11.46
CA ASN A 4 41.50 25.73 -12.66
C ASN A 4 39.99 25.83 -12.41
N LEU A 5 39.52 27.05 -12.11
CA LEU A 5 38.15 27.34 -11.70
C LEU A 5 37.13 26.84 -12.75
N MET A 6 37.48 26.93 -14.04
CA MET A 6 36.65 26.43 -15.15
C MET A 6 36.48 24.90 -15.13
N LEU A 7 37.50 24.18 -14.68
CA LEU A 7 37.45 22.72 -14.61
C LEU A 7 36.50 22.26 -13.47
N THR A 8 36.52 22.96 -12.34
CA THR A 8 35.63 22.67 -11.21
C THR A 8 34.16 22.99 -11.48
N THR A 9 33.85 24.10 -12.18
CA THR A 9 32.48 24.42 -12.58
C THR A 9 31.92 23.43 -13.61
N LYS A 10 32.76 22.93 -14.53
CA LYS A 10 32.35 21.91 -15.52
C LYS A 10 31.91 20.60 -14.85
N TYR A 11 32.65 20.10 -13.86
CA TYR A 11 32.28 18.87 -13.15
C TYR A 11 31.05 19.04 -12.24
N LEU A 12 30.90 20.21 -11.61
CA LEU A 12 29.69 20.52 -10.83
C LEU A 12 28.45 20.55 -11.73
N PHE A 13 28.56 21.16 -12.91
CA PHE A 13 27.48 21.21 -13.89
C PHE A 13 27.11 19.81 -14.42
N ILE A 14 28.10 18.98 -14.76
CA ILE A 14 27.86 17.59 -15.19
C ILE A 14 27.18 16.76 -14.08
N SER A 15 27.59 16.93 -12.82
CA SER A 15 26.97 16.26 -11.68
C SER A 15 25.50 16.68 -11.49
N LEU A 16 25.21 17.98 -11.52
CA LEU A 16 23.84 18.49 -11.44
C LEU A 16 22.97 18.02 -12.62
N MET A 17 23.55 17.95 -13.83
CA MET A 17 22.86 17.46 -15.01
C MET A 17 22.59 15.95 -14.93
N ALA A 18 23.51 15.17 -14.36
CA ALA A 18 23.31 13.73 -14.12
C ALA A 18 22.24 13.47 -13.05
N ILE A 19 22.22 14.26 -11.96
CA ILE A 19 21.16 14.20 -10.96
C ILE A 19 19.81 14.57 -11.59
N SER A 20 19.75 15.67 -12.35
CA SER A 20 18.55 16.10 -13.06
C SER A 20 18.06 15.06 -14.08
N LEU A 21 18.96 14.40 -14.82
CA LEU A 21 18.60 13.33 -15.76
C LEU A 21 18.09 12.08 -15.03
N SER A 22 18.66 11.76 -13.85
CA SER A 22 18.18 10.64 -13.03
C SER A 22 16.78 10.88 -12.46
N SER A 23 16.40 12.13 -12.21
CA SER A 23 15.06 12.50 -11.72
C SER A 23 13.95 12.36 -12.77
N ILE A 24 14.29 12.25 -14.07
CA ILE A 24 13.32 12.12 -15.17
C ILE A 24 12.74 10.69 -15.26
N PHE A 25 13.34 9.72 -14.57
CA PHE A 25 12.87 8.33 -14.52
C PHE A 25 12.10 7.95 -13.26
N ILE A 26 11.63 8.93 -12.47
CA ILE A 26 10.69 8.64 -11.38
C ILE A 26 9.34 8.34 -12.03
N LYS A 27 9.06 7.06 -12.33
CA LYS A 27 7.69 6.62 -12.62
C LYS A 27 6.82 7.10 -11.46
N THR A 28 5.75 7.82 -11.77
CA THR A 28 4.67 8.04 -10.80
C THR A 28 4.10 6.67 -10.47
N VAL A 29 4.55 6.10 -9.36
CA VAL A 29 4.04 4.82 -8.91
C VAL A 29 2.82 5.12 -8.04
N SER A 30 1.67 4.64 -8.50
CA SER A 30 0.37 4.80 -7.86
C SER A 30 0.34 3.95 -6.60
N GLY A 31 0.25 4.59 -5.43
CA GLY A 31 0.16 3.91 -4.14
C GLY A 31 -1.26 3.98 -3.57
N HIS A 32 -1.65 2.97 -2.80
CA HIS A 32 -2.77 3.10 -1.88
C HIS A 32 -2.23 3.42 -0.49
N ILE A 33 -2.93 4.24 0.29
CA ILE A 33 -2.60 4.40 1.72
C ILE A 33 -2.99 3.09 2.43
N PRO A 34 -2.04 2.32 2.99
CA PRO A 34 -2.34 1.03 3.58
C PRO A 34 -2.82 1.18 5.02
N PHE A 35 -3.84 0.40 5.37
CA PHE A 35 -4.37 0.25 6.73
C PHE A 35 -4.35 -1.22 7.10
N ILE A 36 -3.60 -1.59 8.14
CA ILE A 36 -3.60 -2.96 8.65
C ILE A 36 -4.68 -3.05 9.73
N SER A 37 -5.85 -3.54 9.33
CA SER A 37 -7.02 -3.70 10.20
C SER A 37 -7.03 -5.04 10.93
N ASN A 38 -6.40 -6.08 10.36
CA ASN A 38 -6.50 -7.46 10.88
C ASN A 38 -7.98 -7.84 11.18
N ASP A 39 -8.25 -8.42 12.34
CA ASP A 39 -9.52 -8.95 12.82
C ASP A 39 -10.19 -8.06 13.90
N THR A 40 -9.72 -6.81 14.06
CA THR A 40 -10.13 -5.95 15.19
C THR A 40 -11.41 -5.17 14.95
N HIS A 41 -11.89 -5.05 13.71
CA HIS A 41 -13.07 -4.27 13.35
C HIS A 41 -14.19 -5.18 12.86
N ASN A 42 -14.73 -6.00 13.76
CA ASN A 42 -15.53 -7.19 13.44
C ASN A 42 -17.04 -7.04 13.63
N SER A 43 -17.54 -5.82 13.89
CA SER A 43 -18.97 -5.55 14.05
C SER A 43 -19.34 -4.14 13.64
N ALA A 44 -20.64 -3.88 13.43
CA ALA A 44 -21.15 -2.55 13.11
C ALA A 44 -20.77 -1.49 14.16
N GLN A 45 -20.80 -1.86 15.45
CA GLN A 45 -20.47 -0.99 16.58
C GLN A 45 -18.96 -0.75 16.73
N ASN A 46 -18.14 -1.65 16.18
CA ASN A 46 -16.69 -1.56 16.20
C ASN A 46 -16.14 -1.67 14.77
N SER A 47 -16.46 -0.65 13.96
CA SER A 47 -16.04 -0.55 12.56
C SER A 47 -14.81 0.34 12.39
N LEU A 48 -14.02 0.07 11.36
CA LEU A 48 -12.96 0.97 10.94
C LEU A 48 -13.58 2.19 10.28
N VAL A 49 -13.44 3.36 10.91
CA VAL A 49 -13.91 4.61 10.32
C VAL A 49 -12.94 5.07 9.23
N VAL A 50 -13.44 5.18 7.99
CA VAL A 50 -12.70 5.72 6.85
C VAL A 50 -13.25 7.10 6.50
N TYR A 51 -12.35 8.07 6.44
CA TYR A 51 -12.65 9.42 5.96
C TYR A 51 -12.28 9.56 4.50
N ASP A 52 -13.07 10.36 3.77
CA ASP A 52 -12.89 10.68 2.36
C ASP A 52 -12.77 9.42 1.48
N ILE A 53 -13.91 8.92 1.04
CA ILE A 53 -14.01 7.72 0.20
C ILE A 53 -13.44 7.87 -1.21
N ALA A 54 -13.07 9.09 -1.62
CA ALA A 54 -12.46 9.32 -2.91
C ALA A 54 -10.94 9.06 -2.87
N VAL A 55 -10.29 9.32 -1.71
CA VAL A 55 -8.86 9.03 -1.51
C VAL A 55 -8.59 7.53 -1.49
N SER A 56 -7.62 7.14 -2.31
CA SER A 56 -7.13 5.78 -2.51
C SER A 56 -6.51 5.17 -1.24
N LYS A 57 -7.18 4.14 -0.69
CA LYS A 57 -6.77 3.39 0.51
C LYS A 57 -6.89 1.88 0.26
N VAL A 58 -6.06 1.09 0.93
CA VAL A 58 -6.21 -0.38 0.98
C VAL A 58 -6.24 -0.83 2.43
N ILE A 59 -7.29 -1.54 2.80
CA ILE A 59 -7.52 -2.04 4.15
C ILE A 59 -7.28 -3.55 4.14
N TYR A 60 -6.28 -4.01 4.89
CA TYR A 60 -5.92 -5.42 5.04
C TYR A 60 -6.61 -6.02 6.27
N GLN A 61 -7.39 -7.08 6.06
CA GLN A 61 -8.32 -7.65 7.03
C GLN A 61 -8.10 -9.17 7.16
N LYS A 62 -8.44 -9.72 8.33
CA LYS A 62 -8.47 -11.16 8.57
C LYS A 62 -9.86 -11.54 9.03
N LEU A 63 -10.44 -12.53 8.35
CA LEU A 63 -11.66 -13.19 8.80
C LEU A 63 -11.26 -14.46 9.53
N THR A 64 -11.74 -14.62 10.75
CA THR A 64 -11.49 -15.77 11.62
C THR A 64 -12.82 -16.33 12.13
N HIS A 65 -12.80 -17.48 12.80
CA HIS A 65 -14.01 -17.99 13.46
C HIS A 65 -14.60 -16.99 14.47
N ASP A 66 -13.73 -16.30 15.23
CA ASP A 66 -14.14 -15.36 16.28
C ASP A 66 -14.44 -13.95 15.74
N SER A 67 -13.92 -13.63 14.56
CA SER A 67 -14.17 -12.39 13.81
C SER A 67 -14.52 -12.71 12.35
N PRO A 68 -15.72 -13.24 12.07
CA PRO A 68 -16.10 -13.73 10.74
C PRO A 68 -16.39 -12.60 9.73
N GLU A 69 -16.46 -11.37 10.22
CA GLU A 69 -16.81 -10.18 9.47
C GLU A 69 -15.76 -9.08 9.70
N SER A 70 -15.59 -8.19 8.73
CA SER A 70 -14.80 -6.98 8.88
C SER A 70 -15.56 -5.76 8.36
N TRP A 71 -15.70 -4.76 9.21
CA TRP A 71 -16.59 -3.63 9.02
C TRP A 71 -15.80 -2.33 8.81
N ILE A 72 -16.11 -1.63 7.74
CA ILE A 72 -15.60 -0.28 7.42
C ILE A 72 -16.80 0.65 7.39
N SER A 73 -16.79 1.73 8.17
CA SER A 73 -17.83 2.76 8.15
C SER A 73 -17.32 4.07 7.57
N PHE A 74 -18.19 4.82 6.91
CA PHE A 74 -17.85 6.11 6.30
C PHE A 74 -19.09 6.98 6.14
N GLU A 75 -18.88 8.29 6.16
CA GLU A 75 -19.87 9.28 5.76
C GLU A 75 -19.76 9.57 4.26
N ALA A 76 -20.90 9.68 3.59
CA ALA A 76 -20.96 10.05 2.18
C ALA A 76 -22.17 10.93 1.87
N ASN A 77 -22.03 11.80 0.86
CA ASN A 77 -23.10 12.65 0.36
C ASN A 77 -23.79 12.02 -0.85
N LYS A 78 -25.07 12.33 -1.02
CA LYS A 78 -25.79 11.99 -2.25
C LYS A 78 -25.02 12.49 -3.47
N GLY A 79 -24.76 11.58 -4.41
CA GLY A 79 -24.02 11.88 -5.65
C GLY A 79 -22.52 11.58 -5.57
N ASP A 80 -21.97 11.33 -4.39
CA ASP A 80 -20.61 10.79 -4.26
C ASP A 80 -20.52 9.42 -4.93
N ILE A 81 -19.30 9.03 -5.32
CA ILE A 81 -19.02 7.75 -5.95
C ILE A 81 -18.05 6.97 -5.08
N LEU A 82 -18.51 5.83 -4.56
CA LEU A 82 -17.65 4.88 -3.90
C LEU A 82 -17.07 3.92 -4.94
N TYR A 83 -15.75 3.98 -5.12
CA TYR A 83 -14.99 2.94 -5.80
C TYR A 83 -14.43 1.98 -4.77
N PHE A 84 -14.60 0.69 -4.99
CA PHE A 84 -13.96 -0.32 -4.17
C PHE A 84 -13.59 -1.57 -4.97
N ASN A 85 -12.59 -2.30 -4.50
CA ASN A 85 -12.19 -3.59 -5.05
C ASN A 85 -11.90 -4.56 -3.91
N LEU A 86 -12.14 -5.84 -4.16
CA LEU A 86 -11.89 -6.92 -3.23
C LEU A 86 -10.80 -7.82 -3.79
N GLY A 87 -9.82 -8.13 -2.96
CA GLY A 87 -8.78 -9.09 -3.31
C GLY A 87 -8.30 -9.89 -2.10
N ILE A 88 -7.57 -10.95 -2.41
CA ILE A 88 -7.00 -11.88 -1.43
C ILE A 88 -5.55 -12.15 -1.82
N PRO A 89 -4.63 -12.37 -0.87
CA PRO A 89 -3.28 -12.79 -1.19
C PRO A 89 -3.26 -14.02 -2.10
N LEU A 90 -2.33 -14.05 -3.04
CA LEU A 90 -2.12 -15.18 -3.95
C LEU A 90 -1.40 -16.30 -3.19
N LEU A 91 -2.17 -17.09 -2.44
CA LEU A 91 -1.73 -18.16 -1.54
C LEU A 91 -2.55 -19.42 -1.79
N GLU A 92 -1.91 -20.61 -1.81
CA GLU A 92 -2.62 -21.87 -2.13
C GLU A 92 -3.76 -22.14 -1.13
N GLU A 93 -3.57 -21.82 0.15
CA GLU A 93 -4.61 -21.97 1.17
C GLU A 93 -5.84 -21.06 0.95
N LEU A 94 -5.72 -19.98 0.17
CA LEU A 94 -6.81 -19.05 -0.13
C LEU A 94 -7.45 -19.31 -1.51
N LYS A 95 -6.98 -20.29 -2.27
CA LYS A 95 -7.44 -20.55 -3.65
C LYS A 95 -8.95 -20.76 -3.78
N ASN A 96 -9.56 -21.39 -2.77
CA ASN A 96 -11.00 -21.65 -2.71
C ASN A 96 -11.76 -20.64 -1.84
N PHE A 97 -11.08 -19.67 -1.24
CA PHE A 97 -11.69 -18.64 -0.43
C PHE A 97 -12.41 -17.61 -1.34
N ARG A 98 -13.69 -17.38 -1.08
CA ARG A 98 -14.56 -16.47 -1.86
C ARG A 98 -15.32 -15.54 -0.92
N PRO A 99 -14.67 -14.48 -0.41
CA PRO A 99 -15.33 -13.49 0.43
C PRO A 99 -16.27 -12.61 -0.40
N SER A 100 -17.28 -12.05 0.25
CA SER A 100 -18.21 -11.09 -0.35
C SER A 100 -18.13 -9.76 0.39
N ILE A 101 -18.54 -8.68 -0.28
CA ILE A 101 -18.77 -7.39 0.36
C ILE A 101 -20.28 -7.12 0.41
N GLY A 102 -20.79 -6.69 1.55
CA GLY A 102 -22.10 -6.08 1.71
C GLY A 102 -21.98 -4.56 1.87
N ILE A 103 -22.98 -3.81 1.39
CA ILE A 103 -23.13 -2.38 1.66
C ILE A 103 -24.38 -2.12 2.49
N ILE A 104 -24.20 -1.51 3.66
CA ILE A 104 -25.28 -1.11 4.56
C ILE A 104 -25.50 0.39 4.38
N THR A 105 -26.74 0.74 4.06
CA THR A 105 -27.14 2.12 3.79
C THR A 105 -27.66 2.82 5.06
N PRO A 106 -27.72 4.17 5.09
CA PRO A 106 -28.21 4.92 6.25
C PRO A 106 -29.64 4.57 6.69
N TYR A 107 -30.47 4.04 5.79
CA TYR A 107 -31.85 3.63 6.08
C TYR A 107 -31.99 2.13 6.32
N SER A 108 -30.89 1.39 6.26
CA SER A 108 -30.91 -0.02 6.59
C SER A 108 -31.21 -0.20 8.06
N GLN A 109 -32.17 -1.07 8.37
CA GLN A 109 -32.47 -1.46 9.75
C GLN A 109 -31.57 -2.60 10.25
N THR A 110 -30.66 -3.10 9.41
CA THR A 110 -29.77 -4.19 9.77
C THR A 110 -28.38 -3.71 10.21
N SER A 111 -27.85 -4.38 11.23
CA SER A 111 -26.43 -4.35 11.63
C SER A 111 -25.79 -5.74 11.52
N SER A 112 -26.37 -6.62 10.70
CA SER A 112 -25.94 -7.99 10.48
C SER A 112 -25.92 -8.32 8.99
N VAL A 113 -24.88 -9.06 8.59
CA VAL A 113 -24.69 -9.56 7.23
C VAL A 113 -25.82 -10.47 6.78
N ASP A 114 -26.39 -11.27 7.68
CA ASP A 114 -27.44 -12.26 7.36
C ASP A 114 -28.75 -11.62 6.90
N SER A 115 -28.95 -10.32 7.17
CA SER A 115 -30.15 -9.58 6.77
C SER A 115 -29.93 -8.67 5.55
N LEU A 116 -28.77 -8.76 4.89
CA LEU A 116 -28.50 -8.03 3.66
C LEU A 116 -29.38 -8.54 2.52
N ARG A 117 -29.91 -7.61 1.72
CA ARG A 117 -30.66 -7.96 0.50
C ARG A 117 -29.69 -8.23 -0.64
N GLU A 118 -30.12 -9.01 -1.63
CA GLU A 118 -29.27 -9.39 -2.77
C GLU A 118 -28.60 -8.20 -3.47
N PHE A 119 -29.31 -7.08 -3.65
CA PHE A 119 -28.78 -5.88 -4.29
C PHE A 119 -27.79 -5.09 -3.41
N GLU A 120 -27.69 -5.42 -2.13
CA GLU A 120 -26.73 -4.85 -1.18
C GLU A 120 -25.45 -5.70 -1.10
N VAL A 121 -25.40 -6.84 -1.81
CA VAL A 121 -24.28 -7.78 -1.78
C VAL A 121 -23.53 -7.78 -3.11
N PHE A 122 -22.21 -7.79 -3.02
CA PHE A 122 -21.27 -7.96 -4.11
C PHE A 122 -20.58 -9.32 -3.94
N PRO A 123 -21.17 -10.39 -4.51
CA PRO A 123 -20.69 -11.75 -4.30
C PRO A 123 -19.48 -12.07 -5.16
N THR A 124 -18.61 -12.97 -4.68
CA THR A 124 -17.50 -13.53 -5.47
C THR A 124 -17.60 -15.03 -5.70
N LEU A 125 -18.62 -15.70 -5.14
CA LEU A 125 -18.76 -17.15 -5.19
C LEU A 125 -18.71 -17.73 -6.62
N ASP A 126 -19.30 -17.02 -7.57
CA ASP A 126 -19.38 -17.45 -8.97
C ASP A 126 -18.12 -17.09 -9.80
N ILE A 127 -17.16 -16.38 -9.20
CA ILE A 127 -15.90 -16.01 -9.86
C ILE A 127 -14.92 -17.18 -9.72
N THR A 128 -14.83 -17.99 -10.77
CA THR A 128 -13.96 -19.17 -10.82
C THR A 128 -12.51 -18.84 -11.17
N ASP A 129 -12.27 -17.80 -11.97
CA ASP A 129 -10.96 -17.35 -12.43
C ASP A 129 -10.70 -15.87 -12.05
N PRO A 130 -10.28 -15.59 -10.80
CA PRO A 130 -9.98 -14.24 -10.38
C PRO A 130 -8.67 -13.74 -10.99
N LYS A 131 -8.59 -12.43 -11.28
CA LYS A 131 -7.44 -11.84 -11.95
C LYS A 131 -6.24 -11.77 -11.01
N THR A 132 -5.08 -12.20 -11.48
CA THR A 132 -3.81 -11.99 -10.77
C THR A 132 -3.40 -10.52 -10.83
N PHE A 133 -2.97 -9.97 -9.69
CA PHE A 133 -2.47 -8.62 -9.54
C PHE A 133 -1.13 -8.64 -8.81
N TYR A 134 -0.14 -7.95 -9.37
CA TYR A 134 1.18 -7.75 -8.75
C TYR A 134 1.33 -6.28 -8.33
N GLU A 135 1.61 -6.06 -7.04
CA GLU A 135 1.81 -4.73 -6.48
C GLU A 135 3.33 -4.44 -6.39
N PRO A 136 3.88 -3.52 -7.21
CA PRO A 136 5.31 -3.34 -7.34
C PRO A 136 6.02 -2.76 -6.11
N PHE A 137 5.35 -1.98 -5.25
CA PHE A 137 5.99 -1.34 -4.10
C PHE A 137 6.30 -2.35 -2.97
N THR A 138 5.28 -3.11 -2.59
CA THR A 138 5.33 -4.14 -1.56
C THR A 138 5.85 -5.46 -2.12
N LYS A 139 5.86 -5.62 -3.45
CA LYS A 139 6.27 -6.83 -4.17
C LYS A 139 5.42 -8.04 -3.77
N THR A 140 4.11 -7.85 -3.68
CA THR A 140 3.16 -8.90 -3.32
C THR A 140 2.27 -9.25 -4.50
N ASN A 141 1.72 -10.46 -4.46
CA ASN A 141 0.77 -10.96 -5.45
C ASN A 141 -0.58 -11.20 -4.78
N SER A 142 -1.65 -10.87 -5.48
CA SER A 142 -3.03 -11.09 -5.05
C SER A 142 -3.88 -11.64 -6.18
N TRP A 143 -4.95 -12.33 -5.84
CA TRP A 143 -6.11 -12.45 -6.70
C TRP A 143 -7.06 -11.28 -6.43
N THR A 144 -7.64 -10.74 -7.49
CA THR A 144 -8.65 -9.68 -7.44
C THR A 144 -9.91 -10.17 -8.11
N PHE A 145 -11.06 -9.82 -7.53
CA PHE A 145 -12.34 -10.34 -7.99
C PHE A 145 -12.98 -9.39 -9.00
N THR A 146 -13.46 -8.23 -8.56
CA THR A 146 -14.06 -7.22 -9.44
C THR A 146 -13.99 -5.85 -8.78
N GLU A 147 -13.63 -4.84 -9.56
CA GLU A 147 -13.77 -3.45 -9.16
C GLU A 147 -15.22 -3.01 -9.30
N HIS A 148 -15.77 -2.44 -8.25
CA HIS A 148 -17.13 -1.94 -8.19
C HIS A 148 -17.17 -0.42 -8.11
N LYS A 149 -18.22 0.13 -8.73
CA LYS A 149 -18.60 1.53 -8.64
C LYS A 149 -20.00 1.59 -8.06
N PHE A 150 -20.14 2.23 -6.90
CA PHE A 150 -21.42 2.44 -6.23
C PHE A 150 -21.71 3.94 -6.14
N ASN A 151 -22.81 4.37 -6.75
CA ASN A 151 -23.27 5.77 -6.66
C ASN A 151 -24.06 5.94 -5.36
N ILE A 152 -23.65 6.89 -4.52
CA ILE A 152 -24.27 7.14 -3.22
C ILE A 152 -25.67 7.74 -3.42
N PRO A 153 -26.75 7.02 -3.09
CA PRO A 153 -28.11 7.47 -3.40
C PRO A 153 -28.60 8.58 -2.47
N THR A 154 -28.12 8.60 -1.23
CA THR A 154 -28.56 9.49 -0.15
C THR A 154 -27.42 9.84 0.79
N THR A 155 -27.44 11.05 1.35
CA THR A 155 -26.45 11.47 2.34
C THR A 155 -26.63 10.70 3.65
N GLY A 156 -25.53 10.24 4.25
CA GLY A 156 -25.52 9.64 5.59
C GLY A 156 -24.36 8.66 5.81
N ASN A 157 -24.50 7.85 6.86
CA ASN A 157 -23.52 6.86 7.26
C ASN A 157 -23.74 5.54 6.52
N TYR A 158 -22.70 5.04 5.88
CA TYR A 158 -22.66 3.75 5.21
C TYR A 158 -21.64 2.85 5.89
N SER A 159 -21.83 1.54 5.71
CA SER A 159 -20.80 0.56 6.05
C SER A 159 -20.57 -0.40 4.89
N LEU A 160 -19.29 -0.69 4.59
CA LEU A 160 -18.90 -1.88 3.85
C LEU A 160 -18.56 -2.99 4.85
N VAL A 161 -19.14 -4.17 4.66
CA VAL A 161 -18.86 -5.35 5.46
C VAL A 161 -18.30 -6.46 4.58
N THR A 162 -17.10 -6.92 4.90
CA THR A 162 -16.47 -8.07 4.23
C THR A 162 -16.72 -9.31 5.07
N TYR A 163 -17.17 -10.39 4.45
CA TYR A 163 -17.49 -11.64 5.13
C TYR A 163 -17.28 -12.83 4.20
N SER A 164 -17.25 -14.04 4.76
CA SER A 164 -17.26 -15.27 3.96
C SER A 164 -18.63 -15.92 3.98
N PRO A 165 -19.36 -16.02 2.85
CA PRO A 165 -20.63 -16.75 2.77
C PRO A 165 -20.51 -18.21 3.23
N LYS A 166 -19.37 -18.85 2.96
CA LYS A 166 -19.07 -20.23 3.38
C LYS A 166 -18.50 -20.33 4.81
N LYS A 167 -18.48 -19.24 5.58
CA LYS A 167 -17.88 -19.15 6.92
C LYS A 167 -16.43 -19.66 6.99
N GLN A 168 -15.65 -19.42 5.94
CA GLN A 168 -14.25 -19.75 5.86
C GLN A 168 -13.42 -18.64 6.48
N GLU A 169 -12.32 -19.01 7.12
CA GLU A 169 -11.29 -18.06 7.52
C GLU A 169 -10.45 -17.66 6.31
N GLY A 170 -9.87 -16.46 6.36
CA GLY A 170 -9.02 -16.01 5.27
C GLY A 170 -8.48 -14.61 5.45
N LYS A 171 -7.49 -14.30 4.61
CA LYS A 171 -6.90 -12.97 4.50
C LYS A 171 -7.53 -12.27 3.31
N VAL A 172 -7.96 -11.04 3.50
CA VAL A 172 -8.66 -10.27 2.47
C VAL A 172 -8.24 -8.82 2.56
N TRP A 173 -8.24 -8.13 1.43
CA TRP A 173 -8.05 -6.69 1.40
C TRP A 173 -9.15 -6.02 0.59
N VAL A 174 -9.53 -4.83 1.03
CA VAL A 174 -10.49 -3.96 0.34
C VAL A 174 -9.79 -2.66 -0.02
N SER A 175 -9.75 -2.33 -1.31
CA SER A 175 -9.36 -0.98 -1.73
C SER A 175 -10.57 -0.07 -1.77
N ILE A 176 -10.42 1.20 -1.38
CA ILE A 176 -11.44 2.24 -1.47
C ILE A 176 -10.85 3.47 -2.16
N GLY A 177 -11.64 4.12 -3.00
CA GLY A 177 -11.26 5.35 -3.67
C GLY A 177 -10.28 5.13 -4.83
N LYS A 178 -9.98 6.23 -5.54
CA LYS A 178 -9.08 6.25 -6.70
C LYS A 178 -8.16 7.45 -6.73
N GLU A 179 -8.42 8.47 -5.91
CA GLU A 179 -7.69 9.71 -5.92
C GLU A 179 -6.42 9.58 -5.08
N GLU A 180 -5.28 9.90 -5.68
CA GLU A 180 -3.99 9.91 -4.99
C GLU A 180 -3.76 11.29 -4.37
N ARG A 181 -4.18 11.43 -3.10
CA ARG A 181 -3.83 12.57 -2.25
C ARG A 181 -2.92 12.11 -1.13
N PHE A 182 -1.61 12.16 -1.37
CA PHE A 182 -0.63 11.86 -0.35
C PHE A 182 -0.20 13.12 0.40
N GLY A 183 -0.33 13.09 1.72
CA GLY A 183 0.27 14.07 2.60
C GLY A 183 1.74 13.74 2.93
N PRO A 184 2.49 14.69 3.50
CA PRO A 184 3.88 14.45 3.94
C PRO A 184 4.01 13.32 4.98
N SER A 185 2.98 13.08 5.80
CA SER A 185 2.94 11.97 6.75
C SER A 185 2.84 10.60 6.07
N ASP A 186 2.11 10.52 4.95
CA ASP A 186 1.89 9.27 4.22
C ASP A 186 3.19 8.78 3.57
N TRP A 187 4.06 9.71 3.14
CA TRP A 187 5.37 9.39 2.60
C TRP A 187 6.30 8.72 3.61
N ILE A 188 6.08 8.93 4.91
CA ILE A 188 6.87 8.32 5.99
C ILE A 188 6.23 7.01 6.45
N SER A 189 4.90 6.96 6.58
CA SER A 189 4.20 5.80 7.10
C SER A 189 4.09 4.65 6.08
N VAL A 190 3.89 4.94 4.80
CA VAL A 190 3.72 3.91 3.75
C VAL A 190 4.92 2.96 3.69
N PRO A 191 6.19 3.42 3.61
CA PRO A 191 7.34 2.50 3.60
C PRO A 191 7.45 1.63 4.85
N ALA A 192 7.06 2.16 6.02
CA ALA A 192 7.13 1.44 7.30
C ALA A 192 6.15 0.25 7.36
N THR A 193 5.05 0.28 6.61
CA THR A 193 4.06 -0.80 6.56
C THR A 193 4.42 -1.95 5.62
N ILE A 194 5.42 -1.77 4.73
CA ILE A 194 5.79 -2.78 3.72
C ILE A 194 6.09 -4.16 4.33
N PRO A 195 6.88 -4.30 5.42
CA PRO A 195 7.14 -5.61 6.03
C PRO A 195 5.87 -6.30 6.52
N GLU A 196 4.92 -5.53 7.05
CA GLU A 196 3.65 -6.05 7.56
C GLU A 196 2.74 -6.50 6.42
N ILE A 197 2.68 -5.75 5.32
CA ILE A 197 1.96 -6.15 4.11
C ILE A 197 2.56 -7.42 3.52
N ARG A 198 3.89 -7.53 3.46
CA ARG A 198 4.57 -8.76 3.02
C ARG A 198 4.23 -9.94 3.92
N LYS A 199 4.29 -9.75 5.24
CA LYS A 199 3.89 -10.77 6.22
C LYS A 199 2.43 -11.18 6.06
N PHE A 200 1.53 -10.22 5.78
CA PHE A 200 0.14 -10.51 5.47
C PHE A 200 0.01 -11.41 4.24
N HIS A 201 0.82 -11.19 3.21
CA HIS A 201 0.87 -12.00 1.99
C HIS A 201 1.74 -13.27 2.09
N SER A 202 2.35 -13.56 3.23
CA SER A 202 3.06 -14.82 3.45
C SER A 202 2.09 -15.91 3.90
N SER A 203 2.40 -17.17 3.58
CA SER A 203 1.63 -18.30 4.09
C SER A 203 1.77 -18.39 5.61
N SER A 204 0.68 -18.75 6.28
CA SER A 204 0.69 -19.06 7.72
C SER A 204 0.98 -20.55 7.97
N ILE A 205 1.00 -21.35 6.91
CA ILE A 205 1.32 -22.78 6.97
C ILE A 205 2.84 -22.88 6.97
N GLU A 206 3.41 -23.50 8.01
CA GLU A 206 4.84 -23.84 7.97
C GLU A 206 5.09 -24.70 6.74
N PRO A 207 6.12 -24.39 5.93
CA PRO A 207 6.42 -25.20 4.76
C PRO A 207 6.61 -26.64 5.23
N ALA A 208 5.79 -27.56 4.71
CA ALA A 208 6.06 -28.98 4.83
C ALA A 208 7.48 -29.19 4.27
N ILE A 209 8.35 -29.74 5.12
CA ILE A 209 9.79 -29.84 4.89
C ILE A 209 10.09 -30.37 3.49
N GLU A 210 10.54 -29.48 2.60
CA GLU A 210 11.47 -29.79 1.51
C GLU A 210 12.33 -28.54 1.24
N GLU A 211 13.53 -28.52 1.81
CA GLU A 211 14.64 -27.72 1.27
C GLU A 211 15.31 -28.55 0.16
N PRO A 212 15.73 -27.91 -0.94
CA PRO A 212 17.11 -27.43 -0.94
C PRO A 212 17.33 -26.02 -1.52
N GLU A 213 18.20 -25.29 -0.82
CA GLU A 213 19.16 -24.27 -1.27
C GLU A 213 18.85 -23.49 -2.55
N SER A 214 18.49 -22.21 -2.37
CA SER A 214 18.63 -21.18 -3.40
C SER A 214 19.72 -20.20 -2.98
N THR A 215 20.83 -20.22 -3.73
CA THR A 215 22.00 -19.38 -3.59
C THR A 215 21.64 -17.89 -3.50
N ASN A 216 21.78 -17.31 -2.31
CA ASN A 216 21.78 -15.85 -2.11
C ASN A 216 23.09 -15.27 -2.65
N GLY A 217 23.13 -15.09 -3.97
CA GLY A 217 24.12 -14.27 -4.64
C GLY A 217 23.87 -12.79 -4.36
N SER A 218 24.68 -12.21 -3.48
CA SER A 218 25.37 -10.93 -3.71
C SER A 218 24.53 -9.73 -4.20
N TYR A 219 23.64 -9.18 -3.38
CA TYR A 219 23.11 -7.81 -3.61
C TYR A 219 23.22 -6.85 -2.42
N ASP A 220 23.58 -7.31 -1.22
CA ASP A 220 23.69 -6.43 -0.03
C ASP A 220 24.94 -5.53 -0.03
N TRP A 221 26.00 -5.86 -0.78
CA TRP A 221 27.21 -5.03 -0.82
C TRP A 221 27.11 -3.81 -1.75
N VAL A 222 26.20 -3.81 -2.72
CA VAL A 222 26.14 -2.75 -3.75
C VAL A 222 25.49 -1.48 -3.22
N LEU A 223 24.51 -1.59 -2.32
CA LEU A 223 23.85 -0.41 -1.72
C LEU A 223 24.65 0.21 -0.57
N LEU A 224 25.38 -0.60 0.21
CA LEU A 224 26.24 -0.12 1.29
C LEU A 224 27.54 0.53 0.75
N THR A 225 28.17 -0.02 -0.30
CA THR A 225 29.38 0.57 -0.87
C THR A 225 29.09 1.83 -1.70
N GLY A 226 27.98 1.87 -2.44
CA GLY A 226 27.56 3.04 -3.23
C GLY A 226 27.15 4.24 -2.37
N GLY A 227 26.38 4.01 -1.30
CA GLY A 227 25.96 5.07 -0.38
C GLY A 227 27.15 5.66 0.41
N ILE A 228 28.06 4.82 0.89
CA ILE A 228 29.25 5.26 1.62
C ILE A 228 30.19 6.05 0.72
N THR A 229 30.43 5.60 -0.52
CA THR A 229 31.30 6.33 -1.45
C THR A 229 30.73 7.70 -1.83
N ILE A 230 29.43 7.80 -2.11
CA ILE A 230 28.77 9.10 -2.39
C ILE A 230 28.86 10.03 -1.17
N CYS A 231 28.62 9.52 0.04
CA CYS A 231 28.69 10.30 1.27
C CYS A 231 30.12 10.77 1.57
N CYS A 232 31.13 9.90 1.39
CA CYS A 232 32.55 10.26 1.54
C CYS A 232 32.99 11.32 0.51
N VAL A 233 32.52 11.23 -0.74
CA VAL A 233 32.81 12.25 -1.77
C VAL A 233 32.17 13.59 -1.41
N LEU A 234 30.91 13.60 -0.94
CA LEU A 234 30.23 14.82 -0.48
C LEU A 234 30.95 15.46 0.71
N LEU A 235 31.33 14.67 1.73
CA LEU A 235 32.06 15.17 2.89
C LEU A 235 33.46 15.68 2.51
N PHE A 236 34.14 15.04 1.57
CA PHE A 236 35.43 15.51 1.06
C PHE A 236 35.30 16.84 0.29
N LEU A 237 34.25 16.98 -0.52
CA LEU A 237 33.95 18.22 -1.24
C LEU A 237 33.57 19.37 -0.28
N LEU A 238 32.74 19.09 0.74
CA LEU A 238 32.37 20.05 1.78
C LEU A 238 33.59 20.49 2.60
N ARG A 239 34.45 19.55 3.00
CA ARG A 239 35.71 19.88 3.70
C ARG A 239 36.62 20.77 2.84
N ARG A 240 36.75 20.49 1.54
CA ARG A 240 37.52 21.33 0.62
C ARG A 240 36.90 22.71 0.44
N LEU A 241 35.58 22.80 0.38
CA LEU A 241 34.86 24.07 0.32
C LEU A 241 35.13 24.90 1.58
N PHE A 242 35.00 24.27 2.76
CA PHE A 242 35.21 24.93 4.05
C PHE A 242 36.64 25.45 4.21
N ILE A 243 37.66 24.65 3.89
CA ILE A 243 39.07 25.08 3.94
C ILE A 243 39.34 26.26 3.00
N ARG A 244 38.72 26.29 1.80
CA ARG A 244 38.87 27.40 0.86
C ARG A 244 38.18 28.67 1.34
N VAL A 245 36.96 28.58 1.88
CA VAL A 245 36.24 29.73 2.43
C VAL A 245 37.02 30.32 3.62
N PHE A 246 37.52 29.47 4.51
CA PHE A 246 38.33 29.91 5.65
C PHE A 246 39.68 30.54 5.24
N SER A 247 40.30 29.99 4.18
CA SER A 247 41.52 30.55 3.59
C SER A 247 41.31 31.92 2.92
N LEU A 248 40.11 32.20 2.40
CA LEU A 248 39.77 33.49 1.80
C LEU A 248 39.43 34.53 2.87
N LEU A 249 38.74 34.13 3.94
CA LEU A 249 38.43 34.99 5.08
C LEU A 249 39.68 35.42 5.87
N LYS A 250 40.72 34.59 5.93
CA LYS A 250 42.00 34.95 6.59
C LYS A 250 42.90 35.89 5.76
N LYS A 251 42.51 36.19 4.51
CA LYS A 251 43.27 37.03 3.57
C LYS A 251 42.60 38.39 3.28
N SER A 252 41.45 38.65 3.90
CA SER A 252 40.82 39.97 4.02
C SER A 252 41.17 40.59 5.36
#